data_AF-A0A8T5G250-F1
#
_entry.id   AF-A0A8T5G250-F1
#
_cell.length_a   1.000
_cell.length_b   1.000
_cell.length_c   1.000
_cell.angle_alpha   90.00
_cell.angle_beta   90.00
_cell.angle_gamma   90.00
#
_symmetry.space_group_name_H-M   'P 1'
#
loop_
_entity.id
_entity.type
_entity.pdbx_description
1 polymer ?
#
loop_
_entity_poly.entity_id
_entity_poly.type
_entity_poly.pdbx_seq_one_letter_code
_entity_poly.pdbx_strand_id
1 'polypeptide(L)' 'MKKISLVSPAGDLESLKAAVYNGADAVYLGIDLFNARRLANNFSWEQLKEAIDIAHLNGA' A
#
# COMPACT_ATOMS: atom_id res chain seq x y z
N MET A 1 23.68 9.81 9.95
CA MET A 1 22.25 10.04 10.28
C MET A 1 21.46 8.84 9.83
N LYS A 2 20.44 8.41 10.59
CA LYS A 2 19.54 7.31 10.19
C LYS A 2 18.53 7.86 9.18
N LYS A 3 18.33 7.19 8.03
CA LYS A 3 17.31 7.59 7.06
C LYS A 3 15.93 7.48 7.74
N ILE A 4 15.12 8.54 7.66
CA ILE A 4 13.72 8.49 8.08
C ILE A 4 12.97 7.74 6.98
N SER A 5 12.20 6.71 7.35
CA SER A 5 11.37 5.95 6.43
C SER A 5 9.92 6.40 6.54
N LEU A 6 9.33 6.79 5.42
CA LEU A 6 7.92 7.16 5.31
C LEU A 6 7.09 5.91 5.02
N VAL A 7 6.12 5.61 5.88
CA VAL A 7 5.14 4.56 5.65
C VAL A 7 3.77 5.21 5.47
N SER A 8 3.12 4.94 4.34
CA SER A 8 1.80 5.49 4.03
C SER A 8 0.70 4.42 4.10
N PRO A 9 -0.45 4.66 4.74
CA PRO A 9 -1.59 3.74 4.68
C PRO A 9 -2.37 3.91 3.37
N ALA A 10 -2.75 2.80 2.73
CA ALA A 10 -3.63 2.78 1.56
C ALA A 10 -4.89 1.95 1.83
N GLY A 11 -6.06 2.54 1.59
CA GLY A 11 -7.36 1.85 1.69
C GLY A 11 -7.89 1.35 0.35
N ASP A 12 -7.31 1.81 -0.75
CA ASP A 12 -7.64 1.45 -2.12
C ASP A 12 -6.42 1.65 -3.03
N LEU A 13 -6.57 1.23 -4.28
CA LEU A 13 -5.52 1.25 -5.28
C LEU A 13 -5.10 2.67 -5.69
N GLU A 14 -6.02 3.64 -5.66
CA GLU A 14 -5.68 5.04 -5.96
C GLU A 14 -4.79 5.64 -4.88
N SER A 15 -5.13 5.40 -3.61
CA SER A 15 -4.33 5.81 -2.46
C SER A 15 -2.95 5.15 -2.48
N LEU A 16 -2.87 3.89 -2.91
CA LEU A 16 -1.60 3.18 -3.07
C LEU A 16 -0.74 3.81 -4.17
N LYS A 17 -1.31 4.05 -5.35
CA LYS A 17 -0.62 4.72 -6.46
C LYS A 17 -0.10 6.09 -6.02
N ALA A 18 -0.93 6.87 -5.32
CA ALA A 18 -0.53 8.15 -4.77
C ALA A 18 0.64 8.03 -3.78
N ALA A 19 0.60 7.07 -2.85
CA ALA A 19 1.68 6.86 -1.90
C ALA A 19 3.01 6.49 -2.58
N VAL A 20 2.96 5.53 -3.49
CA VAL A 20 4.14 5.02 -4.21
C VAL A 20 4.74 6.12 -5.09
N TYR A 21 3.94 6.79 -5.92
CA TYR A 21 4.44 7.80 -6.86
C TYR A 21 4.96 9.08 -6.18
N ASN A 22 4.56 9.33 -4.93
CA ASN A 22 5.06 10.45 -4.14
C ASN A 22 6.22 10.08 -3.19
N GLY A 23 6.78 8.88 -3.32
CA GLY A 23 8.02 8.51 -2.65
C GLY A 23 7.87 7.99 -1.22
N ALA A 24 6.75 7.33 -0.91
CA ALA A 24 6.69 6.51 0.29
C ALA A 24 7.73 5.38 0.22
N ASP A 25 8.45 5.13 1.31
CA ASP A 25 9.40 4.01 1.39
C ASP A 25 8.70 2.66 1.61
N ALA A 26 7.46 2.67 2.11
CA ALA A 26 6.60 1.49 2.23
C ALA A 26 5.11 1.89 2.28
N VAL A 27 4.23 0.95 1.90
CA VAL A 27 2.77 1.13 1.96
C VAL A 27 2.13 0.06 2.85
N TYR A 28 1.31 0.49 3.81
CA TYR A 28 0.48 -0.41 4.63
C TYR A 28 -0.92 -0.50 4.02
N LEU A 29 -1.34 -1.72 3.68
CA LEU A 29 -2.67 -2.04 3.18
C LEU A 29 -3.19 -3.31 3.84
N GLY A 30 -4.49 -3.57 3.71
CA GLY A 30 -5.11 -4.78 4.25
C GLY A 30 -5.98 -5.49 3.22
N ILE A 31 -6.07 -6.81 3.37
CA ILE A 31 -7.00 -7.68 2.64
C ILE A 31 -8.00 -8.29 3.62
N ASP A 32 -9.25 -8.44 3.22
CA ASP A 32 -10.35 -9.11 3.93
C ASP A 32 -10.14 -9.37 5.44
N LEU A 33 -9.89 -10.64 5.83
CA LEU A 33 -9.68 -11.09 7.21
C LEU A 33 -8.33 -10.65 7.82
N PHE A 34 -7.43 -10.13 7.00
CA PHE A 34 -6.08 -9.68 7.36
C PHE A 34 -5.97 -8.15 7.31
N ASN A 35 -6.91 -7.45 7.96
CA ASN A 35 -6.85 -6.00 8.15
C ASN A 35 -7.14 -5.63 9.61
N ALA A 36 -6.27 -4.80 10.19
CA ALA A 36 -6.49 -4.22 11.52
C ALA A 36 -7.76 -3.32 11.57
N ARG A 37 -8.19 -2.77 10.44
CA ARG A 37 -9.41 -1.98 10.26
C ARG A 37 -10.50 -2.82 9.57
N ARG A 38 -11.16 -3.70 10.34
CA ARG A 38 -12.18 -4.66 9.82
C ARG A 38 -13.36 -4.05 9.05
N LEU A 39 -13.63 -2.76 9.20
CA LEU A 39 -14.73 -2.05 8.51
C LEU A 39 -14.27 -1.18 7.34
N ALA A 40 -12.96 -1.13 7.05
CA ALA A 40 -12.45 -0.38 5.91
C ALA A 40 -12.62 -1.18 4.61
N ASN A 41 -12.67 -0.47 3.48
CA ASN A 41 -12.50 -1.12 2.18
C ASN A 41 -11.18 -1.89 2.17
N ASN A 42 -11.26 -3.14 1.72
CA ASN A 42 -10.14 -4.06 1.62
C ASN A 42 -9.76 -4.26 0.17
N PHE A 43 -8.48 -4.52 -0.07
CA PHE A 43 -8.03 -4.96 -1.37
C PHE A 43 -8.57 -6.36 -1.66
N SER A 44 -9.05 -6.58 -2.89
CA SER A 44 -9.24 -7.93 -3.42
C SER A 44 -7.89 -8.61 -3.67
N TRP A 45 -7.90 -9.92 -3.93
CA TRP A 45 -6.69 -10.65 -4.30
C TRP A 45 -6.09 -10.14 -5.62
N GLU A 46 -6.92 -9.73 -6.57
CA GLU A 46 -6.49 -9.14 -7.84
C GLU A 46 -5.86 -7.77 -7.62
N GLN A 47 -6.51 -6.92 -6.81
CA GLN A 47 -5.96 -5.61 -6.47
C GLN A 47 -4.66 -5.71 -5.67
N LEU A 48 -4.52 -6.74 -4.82
CA LEU A 48 -3.28 -7.01 -4.10
C LEU A 48 -2.14 -7.36 -5.08
N LYS A 49 -2.41 -8.19 -6.10
CA LYS A 49 -1.41 -8.50 -7.13
C LYS A 49 -0.97 -7.23 -7.86
N GLU A 50 -1.93 -6.40 -8.30
CA GLU A 50 -1.62 -5.12 -8.95
C GLU A 50 -0.82 -4.18 -8.03
N ALA A 51 -1.19 -4.11 -6.74
CA ALA A 51 -0.47 -3.32 -5.75
C ALA A 51 0.99 -3.75 -5.59
N ILE A 52 1.26 -5.06 -5.57
CA ILE A 52 2.61 -5.63 -5.50
C ILE A 52 3.42 -5.26 -6.74
N ASP A 53 2.82 -5.40 -7.93
CA ASP A 53 3.48 -5.04 -9.18
C ASP A 53 3.84 -3.55 -9.22
N ILE A 54 2.92 -2.68 -8.80
CA ILE A 54 3.16 -1.23 -8.72
C ILE A 54 4.31 -0.92 -7.76
N ALA A 55 4.31 -1.53 -6.57
CA ALA A 55 5.33 -1.29 -5.55
C ALA A 55 6.72 -1.70 -6.06
N HIS A 56 6.86 -2.93 -6.58
CA HIS A 56 8.12 -3.42 -7.13
C HIS A 56 8.65 -2.59 -8.31
N LEU A 57 7.77 -2.13 -9.21
CA LEU A 57 8.16 -1.29 -10.34
C LEU A 57 8.68 0.10 -9.91
N ASN A 58 8.34 0.56 -8.70
CA ASN A 58 8.67 1.89 -8.21
C ASN A 58 9.62 1.89 -7.00
N GLY A 59 10.12 0.73 -6.58
CA GLY A 59 11.06 0.59 -5.47
C GLY A 59 10.45 0.82 -4.08
N ALA A 60 9.15 0.51 -3.94
CA ALA A 60 8.39 0.53 -2.69
C ALA A 60 7.93 -0.87 -2.27
#